data_AF-A0A838L9X7-F1
#
_entry.id   AF-A0A838L9X7-F1
#
_cell.length_a   1.000
_cell.length_b   1.000
_cell.length_c   1.000
_cell.angle_alpha   90.00
_cell.angle_beta   90.00
_cell.angle_gamma   90.00
#
_symmetry.space_group_name_H-M   'P 1'
#
loop_
_entity.id
_entity.type
_entity.pdbx_description
1 polymer ?
#
loop_
_entity_poly.entity_id
_entity_poly.type
_entity_poly.pdbx_seq_one_letter_code
_entity_poly.pdbx_strand_id
1 'polypeptide(L)'
;MFSAILNVLRGYRTSFDALENAIFAEVRRTLPVSVQGRFDDRLRRINIIQAPLGKLELNLYEKRRGAILFSDSSRIVTTDDSIHIATVKLESADEMSRLKAKLFCGSGVLTSVEFNQPSEHADVDNITGMKVQLVSGVPWVGQ
;
A
#
# COMPACT_ATOMS: atom_id res chain seq x y z
N MET A 1 15.58 -14.83 15.72
CA MET A 1 16.60 -13.76 15.82
C MET A 1 17.42 -13.62 14.53
N PHE A 2 17.90 -14.71 13.90
CA PHE A 2 18.60 -14.68 12.60
C PHE A 2 17.81 -14.07 11.43
N SER A 3 16.48 -14.22 11.41
CA SER A 3 15.61 -13.70 10.34
C SER A 3 15.57 -12.16 10.27
N ALA A 4 15.68 -11.49 11.42
CA ALA A 4 15.67 -10.02 11.48
C ALA A 4 16.97 -9.44 10.88
N ILE A 5 18.11 -10.06 11.17
CA ILE A 5 19.43 -9.66 10.65
C ILE A 5 19.51 -9.85 9.12
N LEU A 6 18.92 -10.93 8.59
CA LEU A 6 18.86 -11.16 7.13
C LEU A 6 17.89 -10.21 6.40
N ASN A 7 16.85 -9.71 7.07
CA ASN A 7 15.92 -8.74 6.47
C ASN A 7 16.56 -7.35 6.34
N VAL A 8 17.37 -6.95 7.34
CA VAL A 8 18.17 -5.71 7.28
C VAL A 8 19.16 -5.74 6.11
N LEU A 9 19.82 -6.87 5.88
CA LEU A 9 20.77 -7.06 4.76
C LEU A 9 20.11 -7.05 3.37
N ARG A 10 18.79 -7.25 3.29
CA ARG A 10 18.04 -7.24 2.02
C ARG A 10 17.22 -5.96 1.79
N GLY A 11 17.27 -5.01 2.72
CA GLY A 11 16.51 -3.76 2.63
C GLY A 11 14.99 -3.94 2.79
N TYR A 12 14.54 -5.03 3.42
CA TYR A 12 13.12 -5.27 3.66
C TYR A 12 12.68 -4.69 5.00
N ARG A 13 11.53 -4.02 5.00
CA ARG A 13 10.83 -3.59 6.22
C ARG A 13 9.68 -4.54 6.52
N THR A 14 9.28 -4.59 7.79
CA THR A 14 8.16 -5.43 8.25
C THR A 14 6.98 -4.61 8.75
N SER A 15 7.12 -3.28 8.76
CA SER A 15 6.13 -2.33 9.23
C SER A 15 6.11 -1.09 8.35
N PHE A 16 4.94 -0.48 8.25
CA PHE A 16 4.73 0.78 7.56
C PHE A 16 5.25 1.96 8.39
N ASP A 17 5.76 2.99 7.73
CA ASP A 17 6.11 4.27 8.36
C ASP A 17 4.87 5.18 8.54
N ALA A 18 5.06 6.36 9.11
CA ALA A 18 3.96 7.29 9.41
C ALA A 18 3.21 7.73 8.15
N LEU A 19 3.94 8.01 7.06
CA LEU A 19 3.39 8.44 5.79
C LEU A 19 2.54 7.33 5.16
N GLU A 20 3.08 6.12 5.12
CA GLU A 20 2.42 4.94 4.58
C GLU A 20 1.13 4.63 5.36
N ASN A 21 1.19 4.65 6.69
CA ASN A 21 0.02 4.45 7.55
C ASN A 21 -1.05 5.53 7.30
N ALA A 22 -0.67 6.80 7.14
CA ALA A 22 -1.60 7.88 6.85
C ALA A 22 -2.29 7.69 5.50
N ILE A 23 -1.54 7.33 4.45
CA ILE A 23 -2.08 7.02 3.12
C ILE A 23 -3.10 5.87 3.21
N PHE A 24 -2.75 4.77 3.87
CA PHE A 24 -3.66 3.63 4.00
C PHE A 24 -4.90 3.95 4.82
N ALA A 25 -4.79 4.77 5.87
CA ALA A 25 -5.92 5.21 6.66
C ALA A 25 -6.93 6.01 5.82
N GLU A 26 -6.46 6.93 4.96
CA GLU A 26 -7.34 7.71 4.08
C GLU A 26 -7.99 6.85 2.99
N VAL A 27 -7.23 5.94 2.39
CA VAL A 27 -7.78 4.98 1.42
C VAL A 27 -8.88 4.17 2.07
N ARG A 28 -8.61 3.62 3.26
CA ARG A 28 -9.55 2.78 4.01
C ARG A 28 -10.88 3.51 4.30
N ARG A 29 -10.84 4.80 4.64
CA ARG A 29 -12.06 5.61 4.85
C ARG A 29 -12.91 5.78 3.59
N THR A 30 -12.27 5.73 2.42
CA THR A 30 -12.93 5.96 1.13
C THR A 30 -13.44 4.66 0.50
N LEU A 31 -12.84 3.51 0.84
CA LEU A 31 -13.23 2.20 0.32
C LEU A 31 -14.70 1.84 0.66
N PRO A 32 -15.38 1.04 -0.20
CA PRO A 32 -16.68 0.47 0.14
C PRO A 32 -16.66 -0.28 1.47
N VAL A 33 -17.69 -0.11 2.29
CA VAL A 33 -17.78 -0.70 3.64
C VAL A 33 -17.59 -2.22 3.61
N SER A 34 -18.12 -2.91 2.58
CA SER A 34 -17.98 -4.35 2.38
C SER A 34 -16.51 -4.83 2.24
N VAL A 35 -15.61 -3.93 1.87
CA VAL A 35 -14.19 -4.23 1.57
C VAL A 35 -13.25 -3.79 2.70
N GLN A 36 -13.63 -2.82 3.52
CA GLN A 36 -12.74 -2.22 4.53
C GLN A 36 -12.11 -3.26 5.47
N GLY A 37 -12.89 -4.23 5.95
CA GLY A 37 -12.36 -5.29 6.82
C GLY A 37 -11.30 -6.17 6.13
N ARG A 38 -11.47 -6.46 4.84
CA ARG A 38 -10.53 -7.25 4.04
C ARG A 38 -9.25 -6.46 3.74
N PHE A 39 -9.40 -5.14 3.54
CA PHE A 39 -8.27 -4.23 3.41
C PHE A 39 -7.45 -4.17 4.71
N ASP A 40 -8.10 -4.02 5.86
CA ASP A 40 -7.46 -4.04 7.19
C ASP A 40 -6.74 -5.39 7.42
N ASP A 41 -7.37 -6.51 7.07
CA ASP A 41 -6.76 -7.84 7.12
C ASP A 41 -5.53 -7.98 6.22
N ARG A 42 -5.59 -7.42 5.00
CA ARG A 42 -4.45 -7.44 4.09
C ARG A 42 -3.26 -6.68 4.67
N LEU A 43 -3.47 -5.47 5.18
CA LEU A 43 -2.42 -4.67 5.80
C LEU A 43 -1.77 -5.37 6.98
N ARG A 44 -2.56 -6.05 7.83
CA ARG A 44 -2.03 -6.83 8.96
C ARG A 44 -1.19 -8.05 8.56
N ARG A 45 -1.45 -8.63 7.38
CA ARG A 45 -0.77 -9.83 6.90
C ARG A 45 0.51 -9.55 6.13
N ILE A 46 0.67 -8.33 5.61
CA ILE A 46 1.90 -7.90 4.97
C ILE A 46 3.02 -7.93 6.00
N ASN A 47 4.07 -8.69 5.68
CA ASN A 47 5.23 -8.87 6.57
C ASN A 47 6.56 -8.69 5.85
N ILE A 48 6.53 -8.36 4.55
CA ILE A 48 7.67 -7.89 3.77
C ILE A 48 7.22 -6.70 2.95
N ILE A 49 7.87 -5.57 3.19
CA ILE A 49 7.77 -4.34 2.42
C ILE A 49 9.13 -4.13 1.76
N GLN A 50 9.13 -4.15 0.43
CA GLN A 50 10.31 -3.86 -0.36
C GLN A 50 10.14 -2.50 -1.03
N ALA A 51 11.09 -1.61 -0.81
CA ALA A 51 11.04 -0.25 -1.35
C ALA A 51 12.21 -0.01 -2.30
N PRO A 52 12.13 -0.46 -3.57
CA PRO A 52 13.18 -0.20 -4.53
C PRO A 52 13.31 1.31 -4.83
N LEU A 53 14.50 1.72 -5.27
CA LEU A 53 14.75 3.03 -5.90
C LEU A 53 14.19 4.22 -5.10
N GLY A 54 14.60 4.37 -3.83
CA GLY A 54 14.23 5.54 -3.01
C GLY A 54 12.75 5.57 -2.59
N LYS A 55 12.09 4.41 -2.48
CA LYS A 55 10.65 4.30 -2.23
C LYS A 55 9.79 4.94 -3.33
N LEU A 56 10.23 4.87 -4.59
CA LEU A 56 9.37 5.20 -5.74
C LEU A 56 8.22 4.18 -5.87
N GLU A 57 8.47 2.95 -5.46
CA GLU A 57 7.45 1.91 -5.32
C GLU A 57 7.60 1.24 -3.96
N LEU A 58 6.48 0.77 -3.41
CA LEU A 58 6.42 -0.14 -2.29
C LEU A 58 5.78 -1.44 -2.75
N ASN A 59 6.56 -2.50 -2.75
CA ASN A 59 6.11 -3.86 -3.00
C ASN A 59 5.71 -4.52 -1.68
N LEU A 60 4.51 -5.10 -1.64
CA LEU A 60 3.84 -5.54 -0.42
C LEU A 60 3.55 -7.04 -0.47
N TYR A 61 4.20 -7.81 0.41
CA TYR A 61 4.07 -9.26 0.44
C TYR A 61 3.64 -9.78 1.80
N GLU A 62 2.79 -10.81 1.76
CA GLU A 62 2.65 -11.78 2.84
C GLU A 62 3.53 -12.98 2.49
N LYS A 63 4.57 -13.24 3.29
CA LYS A 63 5.45 -14.40 3.10
C LYS A 63 5.32 -15.36 4.27
N ARG A 64 5.05 -16.65 3.99
CA ARG A 64 5.07 -17.72 5.00
C ARG A 64 5.85 -18.90 4.48
N ARG A 65 6.76 -19.43 5.31
CA ARG A 65 7.60 -20.62 4.98
C ARG A 65 8.30 -20.52 3.61
N GLY A 66 8.75 -19.32 3.23
CA GLY A 66 9.47 -19.10 1.97
C GLY A 66 8.58 -18.73 0.78
N ALA A 67 7.27 -18.95 0.84
CA ALA A 67 6.35 -18.66 -0.26
C ALA A 67 5.61 -17.32 -0.07
N ILE A 68 5.38 -16.60 -1.15
CA ILE A 68 4.48 -15.43 -1.21
C ILE A 68 3.04 -15.96 -1.25
N LEU A 69 2.16 -15.38 -0.44
CA LEU A 69 0.76 -15.76 -0.34
C LEU A 69 -0.16 -14.64 -0.81
N PHE A 70 -1.19 -15.04 -1.56
CA PHE A 70 -2.32 -14.22 -1.95
C PHE A 70 -3.57 -14.86 -1.34
N SER A 71 -3.94 -14.44 -0.13
CA SER A 71 -5.03 -15.09 0.62
C SER A 71 -6.40 -14.54 0.20
N ASP A 72 -7.32 -15.44 -0.15
CA ASP A 72 -8.73 -15.11 -0.44
C ASP A 72 -9.43 -14.38 0.70
N SER A 73 -9.04 -14.66 1.95
CA SER A 73 -9.58 -13.95 3.12
C SER A 73 -9.30 -12.44 3.11
N SER A 74 -8.17 -12.04 2.50
CA SER A 74 -7.74 -10.64 2.37
C SER A 74 -8.03 -10.03 0.98
N ARG A 75 -8.83 -10.72 0.16
CA ARG A 75 -9.14 -10.30 -1.22
C ARG A 75 -10.02 -9.05 -1.24
N ILE A 76 -9.57 -8.01 -1.93
CA ILE A 76 -10.21 -6.69 -2.02
C ILE A 76 -11.01 -6.56 -3.33
N VAL A 77 -10.53 -7.17 -4.42
CA VAL A 77 -11.17 -7.15 -5.74
C VAL A 77 -11.37 -8.57 -6.28
N THR A 78 -12.38 -8.79 -7.12
CA THR A 78 -12.72 -10.13 -7.62
C THR A 78 -11.83 -10.61 -8.76
N THR A 79 -11.14 -9.72 -9.47
CA THR A 79 -10.19 -10.08 -10.54
C THR A 79 -8.81 -10.50 -10.01
N ASP A 80 -8.16 -11.44 -10.72
CA ASP A 80 -6.76 -11.81 -10.48
C ASP A 80 -5.75 -10.88 -11.18
N ASP A 81 -6.22 -10.05 -12.11
CA ASP A 81 -5.37 -9.11 -12.85
C ASP A 81 -4.75 -8.05 -11.95
N SER A 82 -3.63 -7.48 -12.41
CA SER A 82 -3.09 -6.27 -11.80
C SER A 82 -3.99 -5.08 -12.16
N ILE A 83 -4.59 -4.45 -11.15
CA ILE A 83 -5.52 -3.33 -11.33
C ILE A 83 -5.21 -2.18 -10.39
N HIS A 84 -5.22 -0.97 -10.93
CA HIS A 84 -5.17 0.28 -10.17
C HIS A 84 -6.52 0.53 -9.50
N ILE A 85 -6.54 0.65 -8.16
CA ILE A 85 -7.79 0.79 -7.41
C ILE A 85 -8.02 2.19 -6.84
N ALA A 86 -6.95 2.94 -6.55
CA ALA A 86 -7.06 4.24 -5.93
C ALA A 86 -5.84 5.13 -6.23
N THR A 87 -6.07 6.44 -6.33
CA THR A 87 -5.04 7.47 -6.32
C THR A 87 -5.18 8.31 -5.07
N VAL A 88 -4.08 8.56 -4.36
CA VAL A 88 -4.01 9.52 -3.26
C VAL A 88 -3.11 10.67 -3.68
N LYS A 89 -3.61 11.91 -3.58
CA LYS A 89 -2.83 13.13 -3.77
C LYS A 89 -2.51 13.73 -2.41
N LEU A 90 -1.23 13.93 -2.12
CA LEU A 90 -0.73 14.53 -0.90
C LEU A 90 -0.51 16.02 -1.15
N GLU A 91 -1.19 16.86 -0.39
CA GLU A 91 -1.16 18.31 -0.52
C GLU A 91 -0.17 18.89 0.50
N SER A 92 0.85 19.59 0.00
CA SER A 92 1.84 20.30 0.82
C SER A 92 2.28 21.59 0.13
N ALA A 93 2.68 22.55 0.97
CA ALA A 93 3.41 23.73 0.54
C ALA A 93 4.86 23.39 0.16
N ASP A 94 5.42 22.34 0.76
CA ASP A 94 6.72 21.78 0.39
C ASP A 94 6.58 20.90 -0.87
N GLU A 95 7.45 21.15 -1.85
CA GLU A 95 7.41 20.46 -3.14
C GLU A 95 7.82 18.99 -3.00
N MET A 96 8.76 18.68 -2.11
CA MET A 96 9.22 17.30 -1.89
C MET A 96 8.12 16.43 -1.26
N SER A 97 7.29 17.04 -0.41
CA SER A 97 6.16 16.38 0.26
C SER A 97 4.88 16.33 -0.60
N ARG A 98 4.87 16.96 -1.77
CA ARG A 98 3.76 16.88 -2.73
C ARG A 98 3.87 15.62 -3.59
N LEU A 99 3.23 14.55 -3.14
CA LEU A 99 3.25 13.25 -3.82
C LEU A 99 1.88 12.86 -4.40
N LYS A 100 1.93 11.97 -5.38
CA LYS A 100 0.79 11.18 -5.84
C LYS A 100 1.13 9.72 -5.67
N ALA A 101 0.36 9.03 -4.82
CA ALA A 101 0.43 7.59 -4.61
C ALA A 101 -0.68 6.88 -5.40
N LYS A 102 -0.37 5.79 -6.08
CA LYS A 102 -1.33 4.90 -6.75
C LYS A 102 -1.27 3.53 -6.10
N LEU A 103 -2.43 2.97 -5.76
CA LEU A 103 -2.51 1.66 -5.12
C LEU A 103 -2.97 0.61 -6.12
N PHE A 104 -2.27 -0.53 -6.14
CA PHE A 104 -2.56 -1.62 -7.05
C PHE A 104 -2.89 -2.91 -6.32
N CYS A 105 -3.90 -3.61 -6.83
CA CYS A 105 -4.17 -4.99 -6.46
C CYS A 105 -3.62 -5.93 -7.53
N GLY A 106 -3.12 -7.10 -7.12
CA GLY A 106 -2.79 -8.23 -7.97
C GLY A 106 -3.21 -9.52 -7.29
N SER A 107 -3.73 -10.49 -8.05
CA SER A 107 -4.37 -11.69 -7.50
C SER A 107 -5.44 -11.34 -6.45
N GLY A 108 -6.20 -10.28 -6.72
CA GLY A 108 -7.27 -9.80 -5.87
C GLY A 108 -6.89 -9.09 -4.57
N VAL A 109 -5.61 -8.99 -4.18
CA VAL A 109 -5.15 -8.35 -2.93
C VAL A 109 -4.26 -7.14 -3.20
N LEU A 110 -4.12 -6.22 -2.25
CA LEU A 110 -3.17 -5.09 -2.35
C LEU A 110 -1.74 -5.62 -2.45
N THR A 111 -1.03 -5.25 -3.51
CA THR A 111 0.33 -5.73 -3.81
C THR A 111 1.35 -4.61 -3.92
N SER A 112 0.96 -3.40 -4.31
CA SER A 112 1.92 -2.30 -4.38
C SER A 112 1.30 -0.92 -4.20
N VAL A 113 2.18 0.03 -3.87
CA VAL A 113 1.94 1.48 -3.92
C VAL A 113 3.03 2.12 -4.76
N GLU A 114 2.65 2.84 -5.81
CA GLU A 114 3.58 3.57 -6.67
C GLU A 114 3.47 5.07 -6.43
N PHE A 115 4.60 5.74 -6.33
CA PHE A 115 4.70 7.19 -6.20
C PHE A 115 5.17 7.82 -7.50
N ASN A 116 4.75 9.06 -7.77
CA ASN A 116 5.25 9.83 -8.90
C ASN A 116 6.71 10.30 -8.73
N GLN A 117 7.22 10.33 -7.50
CA GLN A 117 8.59 10.65 -7.13
C GLN A 117 8.96 9.89 -5.83
N PRO A 118 10.25 9.71 -5.52
CA PRO A 118 10.71 9.05 -4.29
C PRO A 118 10.01 9.59 -3.03
N SER A 119 9.37 8.70 -2.25
CA SER A 119 8.65 9.11 -1.04
C SER A 119 9.53 9.27 0.20
N GLU A 120 10.81 8.87 0.12
CA GLU A 120 11.74 8.98 1.26
C GLU A 120 12.09 10.41 1.68
N HIS A 121 11.84 11.39 0.81
CA HIS A 121 12.07 12.81 1.08
C HIS A 121 10.80 13.55 1.51
N ALA A 122 9.64 12.90 1.49
CA ALA A 122 8.40 13.50 1.96
C ALA A 122 8.34 13.46 3.47
N ASP A 123 8.08 14.60 4.07
CA ASP A 123 7.83 14.71 5.50
C ASP A 123 6.32 14.70 5.75
N VAL A 124 5.86 13.77 6.58
CA VAL A 124 4.45 13.65 6.93
C VAL A 124 3.94 14.90 7.65
N ASP A 125 4.80 15.58 8.40
CA ASP A 125 4.44 16.78 9.15
C ASP A 125 4.18 17.99 8.23
N ASN A 126 4.70 17.95 7.01
CA ASN A 126 4.46 18.97 5.99
C ASN A 126 3.19 18.71 5.17
N ILE A 127 2.52 17.56 5.35
CA ILE A 127 1.30 17.23 4.62
C ILE A 127 0.12 17.94 5.25
N THR A 128 -0.48 18.84 4.47
CA THR A 128 -1.65 19.65 4.86
C THR A 128 -2.98 19.00 4.51
N GLY A 129 -2.97 17.99 3.62
CA GLY A 129 -4.17 17.29 3.22
C GLY A 129 -3.88 16.07 2.35
N MET A 130 -4.87 15.17 2.28
CA MET A 130 -4.85 14.02 1.39
C MET A 130 -6.19 13.90 0.67
N LYS A 131 -6.15 13.72 -0.64
CA LYS A 131 -7.35 13.50 -1.47
C LYS A 131 -7.29 12.13 -2.11
N VAL A 132 -8.25 11.27 -1.77
CA VAL A 132 -8.38 9.92 -2.33
C VAL A 132 -9.40 9.93 -3.46
N GLN A 133 -9.02 9.35 -4.59
CA GLN A 133 -9.89 9.09 -5.71
C GLN A 133 -9.87 7.58 -6.02
N LEU A 134 -10.99 6.90 -5.81
CA LEU A 134 -11.15 5.52 -6.24
C LEU A 134 -11.33 5.46 -7.76
N VAL A 135 -10.80 4.40 -8.38
CA VAL A 135 -11.01 4.14 -9.81
C VAL A 135 -12.45 3.65 -10.02
N SER A 136 -13.11 4.18 -11.06
CA SER A 136 -14.47 3.77 -11.42
C SER A 136 -14.49 2.36 -11.98
N GLY A 137 -15.51 1.57 -11.62
CA GLY A 137 -15.69 0.22 -12.16
C GLY A 137 -14.71 -0.82 -11.60
N VAL A 138 -14.03 -0.52 -10.50
CA VAL A 138 -13.25 -1.53 -9.77
C VAL A 138 -14.20 -2.64 -9.31
N PRO A 139 -13.90 -3.92 -9.62
CA PRO A 139 -14.78 -5.03 -9.28
C PRO A 139 -14.54 -5.44 -7.81
N TRP A 140 -15.07 -4.65 -6.88
CA TRP A 140 -14.90 -4.86 -5.45
C TRP A 140 -15.53 -6.18 -5.00
N VAL A 141 -14.92 -6.83 -4.02
CA VAL A 141 -15.55 -8.02 -3.41
C VAL A 141 -16.83 -7.63 -2.67
N GLY A 142 -17.91 -8.38 -2.91
CA GLY A 142 -19.21 -8.18 -2.26
C GLY A 142 -20.08 -7.09 -2.89
N GLN A 143 -19.76 -6.67 -4.12
CA GLN A 143 -20.68 -5.96 -5.01
C GLN A 143 -21.45 -6.92 -5.90
#